data_AF-A0A327W505-F1
#
_entry.id   AF-A0A327W505-F1
#
_cell.length_a   1.000
_cell.length_b   1.000
_cell.length_c   1.000
_cell.angle_alpha   90.00
_cell.angle_beta   90.00
_cell.angle_gamma   90.00
#
_symmetry.space_group_name_H-M   'P 1'
#
loop_
_entity.id
_entity.type
_entity.pdbx_description
1 polymer ?
#
loop_
_entity_poly.entity_id
_entity_poly.type
_entity_poly.pdbx_seq_one_letter_code
_entity_poly.pdbx_strand_id
1 'polypeptide(L)'
;MRLIMNPTAIRYLPIVLLMVVILNACSHRIDKVSKSVTGSVMQGEMNYYSDSNILIYRSNVKLTADKEIFNPKSFYAKLPKGIACWTFSNSSSFIFLYPHNQAIAINVRLDNISLSDTTFIPNELEIDSFLNREISGSNNCDVRKIRIRSNRKQCFIQKGAATIFLYNIAKTRFSKYVDDLQQFRFLDN
;
A
#
# COMPACT_ATOMS: atom_id res chain seq x y z
N MET A 1 -9.92 22.05 53.17
CA MET A 1 -10.45 20.69 52.94
C MET A 1 -9.33 19.87 52.27
N ARG A 2 -8.67 18.97 53.02
CA ARG A 2 -7.55 18.15 52.51
C ARG A 2 -8.09 16.80 52.05
N LEU A 3 -7.92 16.47 50.77
CA LEU A 3 -8.25 15.15 50.22
C LEU A 3 -7.19 14.15 50.69
N ILE A 4 -7.59 13.22 51.56
CA ILE A 4 -6.76 12.10 52.00
C ILE A 4 -6.87 11.02 50.93
N MET A 5 -5.87 10.93 50.05
CA MET A 5 -5.82 9.86 49.05
C MET A 5 -5.38 8.54 49.69
N ASN A 6 -6.13 7.49 49.39
CA ASN A 6 -5.91 6.14 49.89
C ASN A 6 -4.59 5.58 49.31
N PRO A 7 -3.59 5.20 50.14
CA PRO A 7 -2.25 4.81 49.68
C PRO A 7 -2.23 3.55 48.80
N THR A 8 -3.31 2.76 48.80
CA THR A 8 -3.47 1.61 47.90
C THR A 8 -3.73 2.01 46.45
N ALA A 9 -4.38 3.15 46.20
CA ALA A 9 -4.70 3.61 44.85
C ALA A 9 -3.44 4.01 44.04
N ILE A 10 -2.38 4.49 44.71
CA ILE A 10 -1.12 4.91 44.08
C ILE A 10 -0.37 3.71 43.49
N ARG A 11 -0.52 2.51 44.06
CA ARG A 11 0.19 1.30 43.60
C ARG A 11 -0.31 0.77 42.25
N TYR A 12 -1.58 1.00 41.92
CA TYR A 12 -2.19 0.50 40.68
C TYR A 12 -2.12 1.51 39.53
N LEU A 13 -1.87 2.79 39.82
CA LEU A 13 -1.76 3.86 38.84
C LEU A 13 -0.78 3.55 37.68
N PRO A 14 0.44 3.02 37.89
CA PRO A 14 1.35 2.72 36.78
C PRO A 14 0.85 1.57 35.89
N ILE A 15 0.11 0.60 36.45
CA ILE A 15 -0.45 -0.54 35.70
C ILE A 15 -1.59 -0.05 34.81
N VAL A 16 -2.45 0.82 35.33
CA VAL A 16 -3.54 1.44 34.57
C VAL A 16 -2.98 2.33 33.45
N LEU A 17 -1.94 3.13 33.74
CA LEU A 17 -1.30 3.98 32.74
C LEU A 17 -0.66 3.14 31.62
N LEU A 18 -0.01 2.02 31.97
CA LEU A 18 0.58 1.10 31.00
C LEU A 18 -0.48 0.45 30.11
N MET A 19 -1.63 0.03 30.66
CA MET A 19 -2.74 -0.48 29.85
C MET A 19 -3.29 0.57 28.88
N VAL A 20 -3.44 1.83 29.31
CA VAL A 20 -3.93 2.92 28.44
C VAL A 20 -2.96 3.19 27.28
N VAL A 21 -1.65 3.13 27.51
CA VAL A 21 -0.64 3.29 26.44
C VAL A 21 -0.70 2.13 25.44
N ILE A 22 -0.86 0.88 25.91
CA ILE A 22 -0.95 -0.30 25.03
C ILE A 22 -2.23 -0.26 24.18
N LEU A 23 -3.35 0.21 24.74
CA LEU A 23 -4.61 0.34 24.01
C LEU A 23 -4.57 1.44 22.93
N ASN A 24 -3.86 2.54 23.18
CA ASN A 24 -3.74 3.64 22.21
C ASN A 24 -2.72 3.37 21.09
N ALA A 25 -1.80 2.41 21.26
CA ALA A 25 -0.81 2.06 20.23
C ALA A 25 -1.38 1.27 19.03
N CYS A 26 -2.68 0.91 19.03
CA CYS A 26 -3.29 0.02 18.02
C CYS A 26 -4.34 0.69 17.11
N SER A 27 -4.42 2.02 17.04
CA SER A 27 -5.56 2.73 16.41
C SER A 27 -5.40 3.16 14.94
N HIS A 28 -4.21 3.11 14.32
CA HIS A 28 -4.05 3.48 12.89
C HIS A 28 -4.12 2.25 11.96
N ARG A 29 -5.33 1.68 11.78
CA ARG A 29 -5.58 0.69 10.71
C ARG A 29 -6.81 1.08 9.92
N ILE A 30 -6.64 1.20 8.60
CA ILE A 30 -7.71 1.60 7.68
C ILE A 30 -8.77 0.48 7.54
N ASP A 31 -8.37 -0.77 7.78
CA ASP A 31 -9.26 -1.94 7.72
C ASP A 31 -10.43 -1.93 8.71
N LYS A 32 -10.44 -1.05 9.72
CA LYS A 32 -11.52 -0.98 10.72
C LYS A 32 -12.76 -0.19 10.27
N VAL A 33 -12.70 0.49 9.12
CA VAL A 33 -13.83 1.27 8.61
C VAL A 33 -14.73 0.35 7.79
N SER A 34 -15.98 0.10 8.19
CA SER A 34 -16.92 -0.78 7.46
C SER A 34 -17.53 -0.17 6.20
N LYS A 35 -17.12 1.05 5.84
CA LYS A 35 -17.61 1.81 4.69
C LYS A 35 -16.43 2.11 3.76
N SER A 36 -16.71 2.22 2.46
CA SER A 36 -15.71 2.58 1.45
C SER A 36 -14.98 3.86 1.85
N VAL A 37 -13.65 3.82 1.83
CA VAL A 37 -12.84 5.04 1.96
C VAL A 37 -12.64 5.58 0.55
N THR A 38 -13.36 6.64 0.23
CA THR A 38 -13.17 7.37 -1.04
C THR A 38 -12.17 8.50 -0.79
N GLY A 39 -11.02 8.41 -1.45
CA GLY A 39 -10.03 9.48 -1.48
C GLY A 39 -10.07 10.17 -2.83
N SER A 40 -10.10 11.51 -2.83
CA SER A 40 -9.80 12.26 -4.05
C SER A 40 -8.31 12.09 -4.32
N VAL A 41 -7.97 11.39 -5.41
CA VAL A 41 -6.63 11.44 -5.99
C VAL A 41 -6.58 12.71 -6.84
N MET A 42 -5.42 13.39 -6.96
CA MET A 42 -5.32 14.66 -7.71
C MET A 42 -5.93 14.62 -9.12
N GLN A 43 -6.19 13.42 -9.66
CA GLN A 43 -6.46 13.13 -11.05
C GLN A 43 -7.43 11.92 -11.23
N GLY A 44 -8.23 11.56 -10.22
CA GLY A 44 -9.19 10.44 -10.35
C GLY A 44 -9.94 10.08 -9.08
N GLU A 45 -10.76 9.03 -9.18
CA GLU A 45 -11.49 8.45 -8.06
C GLU A 45 -10.83 7.16 -7.61
N MET A 46 -10.55 7.07 -6.31
CA MET A 46 -10.05 5.86 -5.70
C MET A 46 -11.05 5.39 -4.64
N ASN A 47 -11.59 4.20 -4.84
CA ASN A 47 -12.48 3.55 -3.90
C ASN A 47 -11.79 2.31 -3.32
N TYR A 48 -11.56 2.34 -2.01
CA TYR A 48 -11.08 1.18 -1.27
C TYR A 48 -12.19 0.59 -0.40
N TYR A 49 -12.52 -0.66 -0.66
CA TYR A 49 -13.51 -1.44 0.08
C TYR A 49 -12.77 -2.37 1.04
N SER A 50 -12.70 -1.99 2.31
CA SER A 50 -11.91 -2.67 3.36
C SER A 50 -12.39 -4.09 3.70
N ASP A 51 -13.69 -4.33 3.59
CA ASP A 51 -14.35 -5.62 3.84
C ASP A 51 -13.84 -6.71 2.88
N SER A 52 -13.72 -6.34 1.61
CA SER A 52 -13.33 -7.16 0.47
C SER A 52 -11.86 -6.96 0.05
N ASN A 53 -11.22 -5.89 0.55
CA ASN A 53 -9.86 -5.43 0.24
C ASN A 53 -9.67 -5.17 -1.25
N ILE A 54 -10.70 -4.57 -1.84
CA ILE A 54 -10.72 -4.23 -3.25
C ILE A 54 -10.35 -2.77 -3.41
N LEU A 55 -9.39 -2.52 -4.29
CA LEU A 55 -9.05 -1.21 -4.79
C LEU A 55 -9.59 -1.07 -6.21
N ILE A 56 -10.40 -0.05 -6.44
CA ILE A 56 -10.81 0.39 -7.77
C ILE A 56 -10.27 1.80 -7.98
N TYR A 57 -9.43 1.94 -9.00
CA TYR A 57 -8.95 3.23 -9.47
C TYR A 57 -9.62 3.56 -10.80
N ARG A 58 -10.24 4.74 -10.88
CA ARG A 58 -10.82 5.29 -12.10
C ARG A 58 -10.15 6.62 -12.42
N SER A 59 -9.56 6.69 -13.60
CA SER A 59 -8.99 7.95 -14.11
C SER A 59 -10.04 8.67 -14.93
N ASN A 60 -10.43 9.87 -14.48
CA ASN A 60 -11.38 10.72 -15.21
C ASN A 60 -10.68 11.89 -15.91
N VAL A 61 -9.34 11.95 -15.85
CA VAL A 61 -8.57 13.06 -16.40
C VAL A 61 -7.52 12.56 -17.39
N LYS A 62 -7.24 13.43 -18.35
CA LYS A 62 -6.12 13.28 -19.27
C LYS A 62 -4.94 14.03 -18.67
N LEU A 63 -3.78 13.39 -18.62
CA LEU A 63 -2.55 14.05 -18.21
C LEU A 63 -1.92 14.69 -19.44
N THR A 64 -1.36 15.89 -19.28
CA THR A 64 -0.63 16.56 -20.36
C THR A 64 0.75 16.93 -19.83
N ALA A 65 1.78 16.45 -20.51
CA ALA A 65 3.16 16.85 -20.28
C ALA A 65 3.74 17.34 -21.60
N ASP A 66 4.23 18.58 -21.60
CA ASP A 66 4.67 19.34 -22.78
C ASP A 66 3.57 19.46 -23.86
N LYS A 67 3.39 18.41 -24.68
CA LYS A 67 2.36 18.31 -25.73
C LYS A 67 1.76 16.90 -25.87
N GLU A 68 2.22 15.94 -25.05
CA GLU A 68 1.71 14.58 -25.08
C GLU A 68 0.54 14.43 -24.12
N ILE A 69 -0.52 13.77 -24.59
CA ILE A 69 -1.71 13.48 -23.80
C ILE A 69 -1.64 12.02 -23.38
N PHE A 70 -1.56 11.78 -22.07
CA PHE A 70 -1.61 10.45 -21.49
C PHE A 70 -2.98 10.21 -20.88
N ASN A 71 -3.52 9.00 -21.09
CA ASN A 71 -4.78 8.58 -20.51
C ASN A 71 -4.49 7.45 -19.51
N PRO A 72 -4.38 7.76 -18.20
CA PRO A 72 -4.16 6.71 -17.21
C PRO A 72 -5.29 5.68 -17.28
N LYS A 73 -4.93 4.41 -17.27
CA LYS A 73 -5.91 3.32 -17.36
C LYS A 73 -6.56 3.08 -16.00
N SER A 74 -7.88 2.95 -16.00
CA SER A 74 -8.64 2.49 -14.84
C SER A 74 -8.27 1.04 -14.53
N PHE A 75 -8.22 0.67 -13.26
CA PHE A 75 -7.90 -0.71 -12.87
C PHE A 75 -8.61 -1.16 -11.60
N TYR A 76 -8.65 -2.48 -11.47
CA TYR A 76 -9.08 -3.21 -10.31
C TYR A 76 -7.88 -3.97 -9.73
N ALA A 77 -7.69 -3.90 -8.42
CA ALA A 77 -6.71 -4.69 -7.70
C ALA A 77 -7.33 -5.25 -6.41
N LYS A 78 -7.12 -6.54 -6.14
CA LYS A 78 -7.44 -7.13 -4.84
C LYS A 78 -6.17 -7.09 -3.99
N LEU A 79 -6.19 -6.29 -2.94
CA LEU A 79 -5.06 -6.10 -2.05
C LEU A 79 -5.16 -7.05 -0.84
N PRO A 80 -4.03 -7.46 -0.26
CA PRO A 80 -4.04 -8.11 1.04
C PRO A 80 -4.62 -7.22 2.15
N LYS A 81 -5.13 -7.86 3.21
CA LYS A 81 -5.55 -7.17 4.45
C LYS A 81 -4.34 -6.58 5.18
N GLY A 82 -4.59 -5.52 5.94
CA GLY A 82 -3.63 -4.96 6.91
C GLY A 82 -2.87 -3.76 6.38
N ILE A 83 -3.48 -2.92 5.55
CA ILE A 83 -2.81 -1.71 5.03
C ILE A 83 -2.62 -0.72 6.19
N ALA A 84 -1.37 -0.41 6.48
CA ALA A 84 -0.97 0.54 7.52
C ALA A 84 -0.86 1.97 6.98
N CYS A 85 -0.34 2.13 5.76
CA CYS A 85 -0.12 3.41 5.09
C CYS A 85 -0.29 3.20 3.59
N TRP A 86 -0.76 4.21 2.87
CA TRP A 86 -0.77 4.18 1.41
C TRP A 86 -0.54 5.58 0.86
N THR A 87 0.07 5.64 -0.32
CA THR A 87 0.31 6.88 -1.05
C THR A 87 0.20 6.60 -2.53
N PHE A 88 -0.16 7.62 -3.29
CA PHE A 88 -0.28 7.55 -4.73
C PHE A 88 0.38 8.78 -5.34
N SER A 89 0.88 8.65 -6.56
CA SER A 89 1.53 9.74 -7.28
C SER A 89 1.19 9.65 -8.77
N ASN A 90 0.88 10.81 -9.37
CA ASN A 90 0.74 11.01 -10.82
C ASN A 90 -0.17 10.00 -11.54
N SER A 91 -1.19 9.48 -10.86
CA SER A 91 -2.14 8.51 -11.44
C SER A 91 -1.51 7.24 -12.03
N SER A 92 -0.25 6.96 -11.69
CA SER A 92 0.54 5.85 -12.24
C SER A 92 1.23 5.05 -11.15
N SER A 93 1.59 5.65 -10.01
CA SER A 93 2.28 4.96 -8.92
C SER A 93 1.39 4.86 -7.68
N PHE A 94 1.19 3.64 -7.19
CA PHE A 94 0.34 3.34 -6.03
C PHE A 94 1.11 2.46 -5.06
N ILE A 95 1.26 2.91 -3.81
CA ILE A 95 2.12 2.29 -2.82
C ILE A 95 1.29 1.96 -1.58
N PHE A 96 1.41 0.74 -1.09
CA PHE A 96 0.72 0.22 0.08
C PHE A 96 1.73 -0.40 1.04
N LEU A 97 1.84 0.18 2.24
CA LEU A 97 2.66 -0.35 3.32
C LEU A 97 1.83 -1.19 4.28
N TYR A 98 2.44 -2.27 4.74
CA TYR A 98 1.89 -3.24 5.67
C TYR A 98 2.80 -3.36 6.90
N PRO A 99 2.29 -3.89 8.03
CA PRO A 99 3.09 -4.16 9.21
C PRO A 99 4.37 -4.95 8.91
N HIS A 100 5.40 -4.70 9.72
CA HIS A 100 6.72 -5.32 9.61
C HIS A 100 7.48 -4.96 8.31
N ASN A 101 7.29 -3.74 7.82
CA ASN A 101 7.99 -3.18 6.66
C ASN A 101 7.79 -4.01 5.39
N GLN A 102 6.55 -4.46 5.17
CA GLN A 102 6.12 -5.12 3.95
C GLN A 102 5.49 -4.08 3.04
N ALA A 103 5.69 -4.16 1.74
CA ALA A 103 5.10 -3.22 0.80
C ALA A 103 4.59 -3.90 -0.46
N ILE A 104 3.54 -3.33 -1.02
CA ILE A 104 3.09 -3.59 -2.40
C ILE A 104 3.14 -2.25 -3.12
N ALA A 105 3.80 -2.21 -4.27
CA ALA A 105 3.74 -1.08 -5.19
C ALA A 105 3.11 -1.53 -6.51
N ILE A 106 2.25 -0.71 -7.09
CA ILE A 106 1.65 -0.91 -8.41
C ILE A 106 2.04 0.30 -9.22
N ASN A 107 2.81 0.09 -10.28
CA ASN A 107 3.15 1.12 -11.25
C ASN A 107 2.49 0.80 -12.58
N VAL A 108 1.70 1.73 -13.08
CA VAL A 108 1.00 1.64 -14.35
C VAL A 108 1.71 2.56 -15.33
N ARG A 109 2.25 1.99 -16.40
CA ARG A 109 2.83 2.77 -17.49
C ARG A 109 1.74 3.59 -18.16
N LEU A 110 2.06 4.86 -18.42
CA LEU A 110 1.17 5.79 -19.12
C LEU A 110 1.29 5.68 -20.64
N ASP A 111 2.33 5.01 -21.14
CA ASP A 111 2.46 4.69 -22.55
C ASP A 111 1.53 3.52 -22.95
N ASN A 112 1.28 3.42 -24.26
CA ASN A 112 0.42 2.36 -24.80
C ASN A 112 1.13 1.00 -24.93
N ILE A 113 2.30 0.84 -24.30
CA ILE A 113 3.09 -0.38 -24.40
C ILE A 113 2.53 -1.40 -23.41
N SER A 114 1.85 -2.42 -23.94
CA SER A 114 1.46 -3.58 -23.14
C SER A 114 2.58 -4.61 -23.17
N LEU A 115 3.02 -5.04 -21.99
CA LEU A 115 3.94 -6.17 -21.84
C LEU A 115 3.15 -7.47 -21.64
N SER A 116 3.79 -8.60 -21.87
CA SER A 116 3.20 -9.91 -21.56
C SER A 116 3.07 -10.10 -20.05
N ASP A 117 1.97 -10.74 -19.67
CA ASP A 117 1.75 -11.13 -18.28
C ASP A 117 2.82 -12.13 -17.83
N THR A 118 3.54 -11.78 -16.78
CA THR A 118 4.62 -12.62 -16.24
C THR A 118 4.73 -12.45 -14.73
N THR A 119 5.42 -13.37 -14.08
CA THR A 119 5.74 -13.28 -12.65
C THR A 119 7.14 -13.80 -12.45
N PHE A 120 8.01 -12.99 -11.83
CA PHE A 120 9.40 -13.35 -11.63
C PHE A 120 9.96 -12.79 -10.32
N ILE A 121 11.08 -13.37 -9.88
CA ILE A 121 11.80 -12.94 -8.69
C ILE A 121 12.91 -12.01 -9.17
N PRO A 122 12.90 -10.73 -8.76
CA PRO A 122 13.92 -9.80 -9.21
C PRO A 122 15.25 -9.99 -8.50
N ASN A 123 16.32 -9.62 -9.18
CA ASN A 123 17.62 -9.41 -8.57
C ASN A 123 17.71 -8.04 -7.87
N GLU A 124 18.80 -7.80 -7.14
CA GLU A 124 18.99 -6.57 -6.35
C GLU A 124 19.02 -5.30 -7.21
N LEU A 125 19.67 -5.35 -8.39
CA LEU A 125 19.73 -4.22 -9.32
C LEU A 125 18.36 -3.85 -9.87
N GLU A 126 17.52 -4.85 -10.17
CA GLU A 126 16.14 -4.63 -10.62
C GLU A 126 15.28 -4.01 -9.52
N ILE A 127 15.45 -4.45 -8.28
CA ILE A 127 14.79 -3.85 -7.11
C ILE A 127 15.20 -2.39 -6.96
N ASP A 128 16.49 -2.11 -6.95
CA ASP A 128 17.02 -0.75 -6.77
C ASP A 128 16.58 0.17 -7.92
N SER A 129 16.62 -0.33 -9.16
CA SER A 129 16.14 0.40 -10.33
C SER A 129 14.65 0.78 -10.18
N PHE A 130 13.81 -0.18 -9.77
CA PHE A 130 12.38 0.04 -9.58
C PHE A 130 12.09 1.05 -8.44
N LEU A 131 12.76 0.89 -7.29
CA LEU A 131 12.62 1.77 -6.13
C LEU A 131 13.05 3.22 -6.44
N ASN A 132 14.07 3.41 -7.27
CA ASN A 132 14.61 4.73 -7.59
C ASN A 132 13.87 5.42 -8.74
N ARG A 133 13.41 4.67 -9.74
CA ARG A 133 12.79 5.25 -10.96
C ARG A 133 11.29 5.42 -10.84
N GLU A 134 10.60 4.44 -10.26
CA GLU A 134 9.14 4.35 -10.43
C GLU A 134 8.36 4.65 -9.15
N ILE A 135 9.04 4.70 -7.99
CA ILE A 135 8.39 4.94 -6.69
C ILE A 135 8.63 6.38 -6.25
N SER A 136 7.58 7.19 -6.34
CA SER A 136 7.53 8.53 -5.75
C SER A 136 6.84 8.46 -4.39
N GLY A 137 7.63 8.34 -3.31
CA GLY A 137 7.10 8.28 -1.94
C GLY A 137 6.91 9.66 -1.31
N SER A 138 5.78 9.87 -0.62
CA SER A 138 5.67 10.93 0.39
C SER A 138 6.33 10.47 1.70
N ASN A 139 6.77 11.41 2.54
CA ASN A 139 7.62 11.13 3.70
C ASN A 139 7.09 10.06 4.67
N ASN A 140 5.76 9.89 4.76
CA ASN A 140 5.10 8.99 5.71
C ASN A 140 4.90 7.56 5.18
N CYS A 141 4.85 7.35 3.86
CA CYS A 141 4.68 6.02 3.25
C CYS A 141 5.83 5.69 2.27
N ASP A 142 7.07 6.01 2.61
CA ASP A 142 8.23 5.83 1.71
C ASP A 142 8.83 4.41 1.80
N VAL A 143 8.67 3.63 0.73
CA VAL A 143 9.21 2.25 0.63
C VAL A 143 10.75 2.25 0.58
N ARG A 144 11.39 3.32 0.11
CA ARG A 144 12.85 3.41 -0.03
C ARG A 144 13.56 3.40 1.33
N LYS A 145 12.84 3.74 2.40
CA LYS A 145 13.36 3.69 3.78
C LYS A 145 13.37 2.26 4.35
N ILE A 146 12.81 1.29 3.63
CA ILE A 146 12.72 -0.10 4.08
C ILE A 146 13.95 -0.86 3.61
N ARG A 147 14.75 -1.40 4.54
CA ARG A 147 15.87 -2.28 4.22
C ARG A 147 15.39 -3.67 3.78
N ILE A 148 15.99 -4.22 2.73
CA ILE A 148 15.78 -5.62 2.30
C ILE A 148 16.13 -6.59 3.44
N ARG A 149 15.29 -7.60 3.66
CA ARG A 149 15.51 -8.64 4.66
C ARG A 149 15.69 -10.00 3.99
N SER A 150 16.78 -10.70 4.31
CA SER A 150 17.14 -12.01 3.72
C SER A 150 16.11 -13.12 3.99
N ASN A 151 15.32 -13.02 5.05
CA ASN A 151 14.26 -13.98 5.37
C ASN A 151 12.90 -13.65 4.75
N ARG A 152 12.84 -12.66 3.85
CA ARG A 152 11.63 -12.23 3.15
C ARG A 152 11.72 -12.57 1.66
N LYS A 153 10.59 -12.45 0.98
CA LYS A 153 10.48 -12.67 -0.47
C LYS A 153 10.15 -11.38 -1.20
N GLN A 154 10.67 -11.26 -2.41
CA GLN A 154 10.36 -10.20 -3.36
C GLN A 154 9.83 -10.83 -4.66
N CYS A 155 8.98 -10.11 -5.38
CA CYS A 155 8.44 -10.58 -6.65
C CYS A 155 7.89 -9.43 -7.47
N PHE A 156 8.12 -9.46 -8.78
CA PHE A 156 7.38 -8.67 -9.74
C PHE A 156 6.29 -9.51 -10.40
N ILE A 157 5.11 -8.92 -10.53
CA ILE A 157 4.00 -9.44 -11.32
C ILE A 157 3.74 -8.40 -12.41
N GLN A 158 3.99 -8.77 -13.67
CA GLN A 158 3.63 -7.98 -14.83
C GLN A 158 2.21 -8.32 -15.26
N LYS A 159 1.38 -7.30 -15.44
CA LYS A 159 -0.01 -7.39 -15.93
C LYS A 159 -0.23 -6.33 -17.00
N GLY A 160 -0.07 -6.67 -18.27
CA GLY A 160 -0.13 -5.70 -19.36
C GLY A 160 0.83 -4.51 -19.15
N ALA A 161 0.27 -3.30 -19.05
CA ALA A 161 1.02 -2.07 -18.77
C ALA A 161 1.33 -1.83 -17.27
N ALA A 162 0.90 -2.71 -16.36
CA ALA A 162 1.13 -2.58 -14.93
C ALA A 162 2.25 -3.52 -14.44
N THR A 163 3.12 -2.98 -13.60
CA THR A 163 4.14 -3.72 -12.85
C THR A 163 3.79 -3.65 -11.38
N ILE A 164 3.53 -4.81 -10.78
CA ILE A 164 3.21 -4.94 -9.36
C ILE A 164 4.41 -5.52 -8.63
N PHE A 165 4.93 -4.79 -7.65
CA PHE A 165 6.06 -5.20 -6.84
C PHE A 165 5.64 -5.61 -5.44
N LEU A 166 5.91 -6.86 -5.09
CA LEU A 166 5.83 -7.37 -3.73
C LEU A 166 7.20 -7.22 -3.08
N TYR A 167 7.29 -6.40 -2.04
CA TYR A 167 8.56 -6.08 -1.39
C TYR A 167 8.57 -6.52 0.07
N ASN A 168 9.62 -7.27 0.45
CA ASN A 168 9.86 -7.74 1.81
C ASN A 168 8.74 -8.60 2.43
N ILE A 169 8.00 -9.35 1.61
CA ILE A 169 6.85 -10.14 2.07
C ILE A 169 7.26 -11.33 2.93
N ALA A 170 6.51 -11.59 4.01
CA ALA A 170 6.70 -12.76 4.87
C ALA A 170 6.54 -14.05 4.06
N LYS A 171 7.45 -15.03 4.23
CA LYS A 171 7.36 -16.33 3.55
C LYS A 171 5.99 -17.01 3.73
N THR A 172 5.41 -16.91 4.92
CA THR A 172 4.10 -17.50 5.27
C THR A 172 2.90 -16.82 4.62
N ARG A 173 3.05 -15.58 4.13
CA ARG A 173 1.97 -14.82 3.48
C ARG A 173 2.16 -14.66 1.97
N PHE A 174 3.35 -14.99 1.48
CA PHE A 174 3.76 -14.69 0.12
C PHE A 174 2.82 -15.28 -0.95
N SER A 175 2.46 -16.57 -0.86
CA SER A 175 1.55 -17.20 -1.82
C SER A 175 0.23 -16.45 -1.91
N LYS A 176 -0.39 -16.20 -0.74
CA LYS A 176 -1.66 -15.47 -0.68
C LYS A 176 -1.57 -14.06 -1.27
N TYR A 177 -0.47 -13.35 -1.03
CA TYR A 177 -0.28 -12.01 -1.60
C TYR A 177 -0.19 -12.08 -3.13
N VAL A 178 0.52 -13.07 -3.67
CA VAL A 178 0.59 -13.30 -5.12
C VAL A 178 -0.80 -13.65 -5.66
N ASP A 179 -1.54 -14.57 -5.03
CA ASP A 179 -2.86 -15.01 -5.48
C ASP A 179 -3.90 -13.87 -5.49
N ASP A 180 -3.86 -12.99 -4.49
CA ASP A 180 -4.72 -11.80 -4.44
C ASP A 180 -4.36 -10.82 -5.57
N LEU A 181 -3.06 -10.58 -5.80
CA LEU A 181 -2.59 -9.62 -6.81
C LEU A 181 -2.68 -10.14 -8.26
N GLN A 182 -2.69 -11.46 -8.48
CA GLN A 182 -2.93 -12.06 -9.80
C GLN A 182 -4.31 -11.69 -10.38
N GLN A 183 -5.25 -11.28 -9.52
CA GLN A 183 -6.59 -10.82 -9.93
C GLN A 183 -6.60 -9.37 -10.44
N PHE A 184 -5.45 -8.70 -10.45
CA PHE A 184 -5.31 -7.38 -11.04
C PHE A 184 -5.76 -7.42 -12.50
N ARG A 185 -6.55 -6.43 -12.89
CA ARG A 185 -6.98 -6.24 -14.28
C ARG A 185 -7.24 -4.77 -14.55
N PHE A 186 -6.96 -4.36 -15.78
CA PHE A 186 -7.48 -3.09 -16.26
C PHE A 186 -9.00 -3.18 -16.41
N LEU A 187 -9.66 -2.05 -16.22
CA LEU A 187 -11.08 -1.90 -16.46
C LEU A 187 -11.27 -1.27 -17.83
N ASP A 188 -12.17 -1.81 -18.62
CA ASP A 188 -12.61 -1.15 -19.84
C ASP A 188 -13.31 0.16 -19.45
N ASN A 189 -12.96 1.24 -20.14
CA ASN A 189 -13.57 2.55 -19.96
C ASN A 189 -14.93 2.61 -20.66
#